data_AF-A0A183DHC2-F1
#
_entry.id   AF-A0A183DHC2-F1
#
_cell.length_a   1.000
_cell.length_b   1.000
_cell.length_c   1.000
_cell.angle_alpha   90.00
_cell.angle_beta   90.00
_cell.angle_gamma   90.00
#
_symmetry.space_group_name_H-M   'P 1'
#
loop_
_entity.id
_entity.type
_entity.pdbx_description
1 polymer ?
#
loop_
_entity_poly.entity_id
_entity_poly.type
_entity_poly.pdbx_seq_one_letter_code
_entity_poly.pdbx_strand_id
1 'polypeptide(L)'
;LFVEGATANDVTQGILGNCWFVSACSALTHNQALLNKVVPDAKEQEWESSNQYCGIFRFCFWRFDSWIEVVIDDLLPTRDGKLLFARSKSPNEFWSALLEKAFAKLILTFF
;
A
#
# COMPACT_ATOMS: atom_id res chain seq x y z
N LEU A 1 -5.48 3.61 -6.91
CA LEU A 1 -4.46 3.45 -5.88
C LEU A 1 -4.86 4.30 -4.70
N PHE A 2 -5.03 5.60 -4.93
CA PHE A 2 -5.51 6.58 -3.95
C PHE A 2 -6.91 7.08 -4.32
N VAL A 3 -7.72 7.43 -3.34
CA VAL A 3 -8.99 8.14 -3.54
C VAL A 3 -8.87 9.48 -2.84
N GLU A 4 -8.82 10.57 -3.61
CA GLU A 4 -8.60 11.94 -3.11
C GLU A 4 -7.27 12.16 -2.34
N GLY A 5 -6.28 11.27 -2.54
CA GLY A 5 -4.96 11.34 -1.91
C GLY A 5 -4.75 10.22 -0.90
N ALA A 6 -3.78 10.40 0.00
CA ALA A 6 -3.56 9.51 1.14
C ALA A 6 -3.76 10.32 2.42
N THR A 7 -4.68 9.86 3.27
CA THR A 7 -4.98 10.48 4.56
C THR A 7 -4.93 9.45 5.67
N ALA A 8 -4.77 9.93 6.91
CA ALA A 8 -4.78 9.08 8.11
C ALA A 8 -6.07 8.25 8.27
N ASN A 9 -7.18 8.69 7.67
CA ASN A 9 -8.48 8.01 7.74
C ASN A 9 -8.60 6.81 6.79
N ASP A 10 -7.67 6.69 5.85
CA ASP A 10 -7.66 5.68 4.79
C ASP A 10 -7.02 4.36 5.22
N VAL A 11 -6.67 4.27 6.51
CA VAL A 11 -6.02 3.11 7.08
C VAL A 11 -6.85 2.65 8.27
N THR A 12 -7.66 1.62 8.04
CA THR A 12 -8.46 0.93 9.06
C THR A 12 -7.86 -0.43 9.34
N GLN A 13 -7.81 -0.79 10.62
CA GLN A 13 -7.27 -2.05 11.10
C GLN A 13 -8.08 -3.24 10.56
N GLY A 14 -7.39 -4.29 10.11
CA GLY A 14 -7.99 -5.55 9.68
C GLY A 14 -8.34 -6.45 10.87
N ILE A 15 -8.75 -7.70 10.60
CA ILE A 15 -9.11 -8.69 11.64
C ILE A 15 -7.86 -9.14 12.44
N LEU A 16 -6.67 -9.03 11.84
CA LEU A 16 -5.38 -9.29 12.48
C LEU A 16 -4.79 -7.98 13.03
N GLY A 17 -4.27 -8.01 14.25
CA GLY A 17 -3.77 -6.86 15.00
C GLY A 17 -2.63 -6.07 14.32
N ASN A 18 -2.95 -5.17 13.40
CA ASN A 18 -1.99 -4.37 12.61
C ASN A 18 -1.97 -2.88 12.97
N CYS A 19 -2.30 -2.52 14.22
CA CYS A 19 -2.30 -1.11 14.68
C CYS A 19 -0.95 -0.40 14.49
N TRP A 20 0.17 -1.10 14.66
CA TRP A 20 1.52 -0.55 14.42
C TRP A 20 1.72 -0.14 12.95
N PHE A 21 1.18 -0.90 12.01
CA PHE A 21 1.24 -0.60 10.58
C PHE A 21 0.32 0.57 10.24
N VAL A 22 -0.91 0.55 10.75
CA VAL A 22 -1.89 1.63 10.59
C VAL A 22 -1.33 2.98 11.07
N SER A 23 -0.72 3.01 12.26
CA SER A 23 -0.09 4.21 12.81
C SER A 23 1.08 4.69 11.94
N ALA A 24 1.90 3.77 11.41
CA ALA A 24 3.00 4.13 10.51
C ALA A 24 2.50 4.73 9.19
N CYS A 25 1.48 4.13 8.58
CA CYS A 25 0.85 4.67 7.37
C CYS A 25 0.22 6.05 7.61
N SER A 26 -0.47 6.23 8.73
CA SER A 26 -1.02 7.53 9.12
C SER A 26 0.08 8.58 9.24
N ALA A 27 1.17 8.29 9.95
CA ALA A 27 2.33 9.18 10.04
C ALA A 27 2.95 9.49 8.67
N LEU A 28 3.01 8.50 7.77
CA LEU A 28 3.55 8.66 6.41
C LEU A 28 2.72 9.67 5.59
N THR A 29 1.39 9.67 5.73
CA THR A 29 0.52 10.60 5.00
C THR A 29 0.79 12.08 5.31
N HIS A 30 1.36 12.38 6.48
CA HIS A 30 1.73 13.74 6.87
C HIS A 30 3.00 14.26 6.18
N ASN A 31 3.79 13.39 5.53
CA ASN A 31 5.01 13.78 4.83
C ASN A 31 4.95 13.33 3.36
N GLN A 32 4.44 14.21 2.50
CA GLN A 32 4.27 13.92 1.08
C GLN A 32 5.60 13.58 0.38
N ALA A 33 6.71 14.20 0.78
CA ALA A 33 8.02 13.91 0.19
C ALA A 33 8.48 12.49 0.52
N LEU A 34 8.21 12.01 1.73
CA LEU A 34 8.49 10.63 2.12
C LEU A 34 7.51 9.65 1.48
N LEU A 35 6.22 9.99 1.42
CA LEU A 35 5.21 9.18 0.74
C LEU A 35 5.56 8.97 -0.73
N ASN A 36 6.01 10.01 -1.44
CA ASN A 36 6.46 9.91 -2.83
C ASN A 36 7.71 9.04 -3.00
N LYS A 37 8.54 8.88 -1.95
CA LYS A 37 9.64 7.91 -1.98
C LYS A 37 9.12 6.50 -1.77
N VAL A 38 8.15 6.30 -0.88
CA VAL A 38 7.57 4.98 -0.58
C VAL A 38 6.71 4.46 -1.74
N VAL A 39 5.94 5.34 -2.37
CA VAL A 39 5.08 5.05 -3.53
C VAL A 39 5.56 5.89 -4.71
N PRO A 40 6.62 5.45 -5.42
CA PRO A 40 7.15 6.19 -6.56
C PRO A 40 6.13 6.23 -7.70
N ASP A 41 6.11 7.29 -8.50
CA ASP A 41 5.30 7.38 -9.72
C ASP A 41 3.82 7.01 -9.51
N ALA A 42 3.23 7.36 -8.35
CA ALA A 42 1.89 6.92 -7.94
C ALA A 42 0.80 7.09 -9.03
N LYS A 43 0.90 8.15 -9.86
CA LYS A 43 -0.01 8.41 -10.98
C LYS A 43 0.14 7.42 -12.14
N GLU A 44 1.33 6.93 -12.40
CA GLU A 44 1.59 5.94 -13.44
C GLU A 44 1.11 4.55 -13.03
N GLN A 45 1.08 4.29 -11.72
CA GLN A 45 0.59 3.05 -11.13
C GLN A 45 -0.93 3.05 -10.88
N GLU A 46 -1.64 4.12 -11.25
CA GLU A 46 -3.09 4.21 -11.05
C GLU A 46 -3.90 3.31 -12.00
N TRP A 47 -5.10 2.94 -11.58
CA TRP A 47 -6.08 2.21 -12.43
C TRP A 47 -6.79 3.13 -13.42
N GLU A 48 -6.08 4.09 -14.02
CA GLU A 48 -6.63 5.02 -15.01
C GLU A 48 -6.63 4.40 -16.42
N SER A 49 -7.68 4.67 -17.20
CA SER A 49 -7.84 4.14 -18.58
C SER A 49 -6.76 4.62 -19.57
N SER A 50 -6.01 5.67 -19.21
CA SER A 50 -4.90 6.23 -19.98
C SER A 50 -3.64 5.35 -19.91
N ASN A 51 -3.47 4.59 -18.83
CA ASN A 51 -2.32 3.72 -18.61
C ASN A 51 -2.69 2.25 -18.87
N GLN A 52 -1.76 1.51 -19.46
CA GLN A 52 -1.96 0.07 -19.67
C GLN A 52 -1.84 -0.65 -18.32
N TYR A 53 -2.98 -0.95 -17.70
CA TYR A 53 -3.02 -1.78 -16.50
C TYR A 53 -2.43 -3.17 -16.78
N CYS A 54 -1.45 -3.55 -15.95
CA CYS A 54 -0.77 -4.85 -16.03
C CYS A 54 -0.77 -5.61 -14.70
N GLY A 55 -1.47 -5.10 -13.67
CA GLY A 55 -1.54 -5.74 -12.34
C GLY A 55 -0.23 -5.73 -11.58
N ILE A 56 0.66 -4.77 -11.83
CA ILE A 56 1.98 -4.67 -11.20
C ILE A 56 2.10 -3.33 -10.46
N PHE A 57 2.56 -3.39 -9.21
CA PHE A 57 2.77 -2.24 -8.32
C PHE A 57 4.17 -2.27 -7.69
N ARG A 58 4.72 -1.08 -7.46
CA ARG A 58 6.08 -0.83 -6.96
C ARG A 58 6.02 0.01 -5.69
N PHE A 59 6.76 -0.42 -4.68
CA PHE A 59 6.93 0.28 -3.41
C PHE A 59 8.41 0.29 -3.02
N CYS A 60 8.88 1.38 -2.41
CA CYS A 60 10.25 1.46 -1.92
C CYS A 60 10.29 1.54 -0.40
N PHE A 61 11.19 0.78 0.21
CA PHE A 61 11.39 0.75 1.65
C PHE A 61 12.84 1.05 2.00
N TRP A 62 13.05 1.75 3.10
CA TRP A 62 14.39 1.95 3.64
C TRP A 62 14.82 0.75 4.47
N ARG A 63 15.87 0.04 4.05
CA ARG A 63 16.41 -1.12 4.77
C ARG A 63 17.90 -1.24 4.50
N PHE A 64 18.68 -1.50 5.56
CA PHE A 64 20.15 -1.63 5.50
C PHE A 64 20.83 -0.46 4.77
N ASP A 65 20.49 0.76 5.16
CA ASP A 65 21.08 2.01 4.63
C ASP A 65 20.84 2.24 3.13
N SER A 66 19.81 1.61 2.57
CA SER A 66 19.46 1.73 1.15
C SER A 66 17.95 1.71 0.94
N TRP A 67 17.50 2.32 -0.16
CA TRP A 67 16.14 2.16 -0.67
C TRP A 67 16.05 0.88 -1.46
N ILE A 68 15.16 -0.02 -1.04
CA ILE A 68 14.89 -1.29 -1.70
C ILE A 68 13.52 -1.19 -2.39
N GLU A 69 13.51 -1.36 -3.71
CA GLU A 69 12.27 -1.49 -4.49
C GLU A 69 11.69 -2.90 -4.34
N VAL A 70 10.38 -2.95 -4.11
CA VAL A 70 9.60 -4.18 -3.99
C VAL A 70 8.46 -4.10 -4.99
N VAL A 71 8.44 -5.08 -5.90
CA VAL A 71 7.39 -5.23 -6.91
C VAL A 71 6.42 -6.33 -6.48
N ILE A 72 5.12 -6.03 -6.52
CA ILE A 72 4.04 -6.96 -6.19
C ILE A 72 2.94 -6.92 -7.25
N ASP A 73 2.16 -7.99 -7.33
CA ASP A 73 0.85 -7.97 -7.99
C ASP A 73 -0.25 -7.45 -7.05
N ASP A 74 -1.46 -7.23 -7.56
CA ASP A 74 -2.62 -6.73 -6.80
C ASP A 74 -3.58 -7.81 -6.27
N LEU A 75 -3.19 -9.08 -6.29
CA LEU A 75 -3.97 -10.13 -5.63
C LEU A 75 -3.84 -9.99 -4.11
N LEU A 76 -4.94 -9.58 -3.48
CA LEU A 76 -5.03 -9.38 -2.04
C LEU A 76 -5.84 -10.51 -1.37
N PRO A 77 -5.43 -10.99 -0.18
CA PRO A 77 -6.20 -11.98 0.57
C PRO A 77 -7.57 -11.44 0.99
N THR A 78 -8.63 -12.14 0.56
CA THR A 78 -10.02 -11.81 0.88
C THR A 78 -10.75 -12.98 1.52
N ARG A 79 -11.78 -12.66 2.32
CA ARG A 79 -12.78 -13.61 2.80
C ARG A 79 -14.15 -12.97 2.64
N ASP A 80 -15.07 -13.67 1.99
CA ASP A 80 -16.42 -13.17 1.69
C ASP A 80 -16.41 -11.81 0.97
N GLY A 81 -15.45 -11.63 0.05
CA GLY A 81 -15.25 -10.37 -0.70
C GLY A 81 -14.69 -9.20 0.11
N LYS A 82 -14.27 -9.43 1.36
CA LYS A 82 -13.68 -8.40 2.23
C LYS A 82 -12.18 -8.64 2.41
N LEU A 83 -11.39 -7.58 2.32
CA LEU A 83 -9.96 -7.60 2.64
C LEU A 83 -9.75 -8.05 4.10
N LEU A 84 -8.82 -8.98 4.29
CA LEU A 84 -8.48 -9.52 5.61
C LEU A 84 -7.53 -8.62 6.41
N PHE A 85 -6.70 -7.85 5.71
CA PHE A 85 -5.65 -7.00 6.27
C PHE A 85 -6.04 -5.50 6.23
N ALA A 86 -5.06 -4.58 6.26
CA ALA A 86 -5.30 -3.15 6.23
C ALA A 86 -6.18 -2.77 5.02
N ARG A 87 -7.12 -1.87 5.26
CA ARG A 87 -8.09 -1.42 4.27
C ARG A 87 -8.49 0.02 4.54
N SER A 88 -8.85 0.75 3.50
CA SER A 88 -9.50 2.04 3.68
C SER A 88 -10.98 1.86 4.06
N LYS A 89 -11.55 2.94 4.62
CA LYS A 89 -13.01 3.10 4.73
C LYS A 89 -13.64 3.24 3.35
N SER A 90 -12.90 3.82 2.40
CA SER A 90 -13.28 3.84 0.99
C SER A 90 -13.02 2.44 0.39
N PRO A 91 -14.05 1.75 -0.15
CA PRO A 91 -13.88 0.42 -0.70
C PRO A 91 -13.03 0.38 -1.98
N ASN A 92 -12.79 1.53 -2.61
CA ASN A 92 -12.03 1.66 -3.87
C ASN A 92 -10.59 2.15 -3.65
N GLU A 93 -10.12 2.17 -2.40
CA GLU A 93 -8.79 2.64 -2.05
C GLU A 93 -7.93 1.50 -1.49
N PHE A 94 -6.80 1.26 -2.16
CA PHE A 94 -6.03 0.03 -2.01
C PHE A 94 -4.54 0.26 -1.70
N TRP A 95 -4.05 1.50 -1.69
CA TRP A 95 -2.63 1.78 -1.46
C TRP A 95 -2.12 1.20 -0.15
N SER A 96 -2.91 1.28 0.93
CA SER A 96 -2.53 0.79 2.25
C SER A 96 -2.46 -0.74 2.29
N ALA A 97 -3.40 -1.42 1.62
CA ALA A 97 -3.42 -2.88 1.49
C ALA A 97 -2.25 -3.40 0.65
N LEU A 98 -1.96 -2.73 -0.47
CA LEU A 98 -0.83 -3.08 -1.35
C LEU A 98 0.52 -2.79 -0.68
N LEU A 99 0.64 -1.67 0.04
CA LEU A 99 1.83 -1.34 0.82
C LEU A 99 2.09 -2.40 1.91
N GLU A 100 1.03 -2.88 2.58
CA GLU A 100 1.16 -3.95 3.58
C GLU A 100 1.63 -5.27 2.93
N LYS A 101 1.09 -5.62 1.75
CA LYS A 101 1.55 -6.77 0.97
C LYS A 101 3.03 -6.65 0.57
N ALA A 102 3.44 -5.48 0.08
CA ALA A 102 4.83 -5.23 -0.28
C ALA A 102 5.77 -5.30 0.94
N PHE A 103 5.33 -4.77 2.08
CA PHE A 103 6.06 -4.87 3.33
C PHE A 103 6.17 -6.33 3.81
N ALA A 104 5.10 -7.11 3.72
CA ALA A 104 5.11 -8.54 4.02
C ALA A 104 6.09 -9.30 3.12
N LYS A 105 6.12 -9.01 1.81
CA LYS A 105 7.10 -9.58 0.88
C LYS A 105 8.54 -9.25 1.27
N LEU A 106 8.82 -8.00 1.66
CA LEU A 106 10.14 -7.55 2.08
C LEU A 106 10.64 -8.26 3.35
N ILE A 107 9.76 -8.44 4.33
CA ILE A 107 10.12 -8.96 5.67
C ILE A 107 10.07 -10.49 5.72
N LEU A 108 9.06 -11.11 5.10
CA LEU A 108 8.74 -12.54 5.29
C LEU A 108 9.20 -13.43 4.15
N THR A 109 9.70 -12.89 3.03
CA THR A 109 10.18 -13.65 1.85
C THR A 109 9.11 -14.58 1.21
N PHE A 110 7.84 -14.48 1.57
CA PHE A 110 6.74 -15.24 0.96
C PHE A 110 5.59 -14.31 0.53
N PHE A 111 5.40 -14.21 -0.78
CA PHE A 111 4.18 -14.46 -1.58
C PHE A 111 4.57 -14.35 -3.06
#